data_AF-K2GWY6-F1
#
_entry.id   AF-K2GWY6-F1
#
_cell.length_a   1.000
_cell.length_b   1.000
_cell.length_c   1.000
_cell.angle_alpha   90.00
_cell.angle_beta   90.00
_cell.angle_gamma   90.00
#
_symmetry.space_group_name_H-M   'P 1'
#
loop_
_entity.id
_entity.type
_entity.pdbx_description
1 polymer ?
#
loop_
_entity_poly.entity_id
_entity_poly.type
_entity_poly.pdbx_seq_one_letter_code
_entity_poly.pdbx_strand_id
1 'polypeptide(L)'
;MDNEKLPEIESKNVREVYEIIAQHFSQTRYKGWPKVEEFLNGLENHSIVYDIGSGNGKYHNINPHITVIGFDPCHNLLMEAVHNQKSQNVQADGLRVPVKSNSGDAAISIAVVHHFSTFERRVSAIQEIIRTIKVGGRALITVWAKEQKKFENEEGQDLMVAWHLSKKKDPNNPNQPEEVYQRYYHVFIKGELEQVIEKVKDCKLVSCGLLKDEKKKRDVMERTLKVLKNEVFNFLDKKKQVENEWKQISQEHQCLKNKIEQKKKNLIEQHEKEYQAKKNWNQQIQSILKNFEDAMILAEKTDQELKQKKESILKILQAIKDLKEQTKVHDTIDYSELEHLKQKELILTQRIEEQKERFNALCADLKNTDEELQNCQKKIETMQTPQESIIPTDLPKKRGRKKK
;
A
#
# COMPACT_ATOMS: atom_id res chain seq x y z
N MET A 1 55.96 -8.93 -12.46
CA MET A 1 56.71 -7.67 -12.24
C MET A 1 55.87 -6.43 -12.58
N ASP A 2 54.54 -6.53 -12.76
CA ASP A 2 53.67 -5.37 -13.11
C ASP A 2 52.82 -4.79 -11.95
N ASN A 3 52.91 -5.32 -10.72
CA ASN A 3 52.05 -4.86 -9.61
C ASN A 3 52.48 -3.53 -8.98
N GLU A 4 53.66 -2.98 -9.29
CA GLU A 4 54.16 -1.74 -8.68
C GLU A 4 53.67 -0.47 -9.38
N LYS A 5 53.33 -0.55 -10.67
CA LYS A 5 52.82 0.60 -11.42
C LYS A 5 51.31 0.73 -11.19
N LEU A 6 50.87 1.89 -10.71
CA LEU A 6 49.45 2.21 -10.59
C LEU A 6 48.79 2.12 -11.98
N PRO A 7 47.78 1.26 -12.20
CA PRO A 7 47.04 1.22 -13.45
C PRO A 7 46.39 2.56 -13.76
N GLU A 8 46.40 2.96 -15.04
CA GLU A 8 45.85 4.26 -15.46
C GLU A 8 44.38 4.43 -15.09
N ILE A 9 43.59 3.34 -15.19
CA ILE A 9 42.18 3.33 -14.79
C ILE A 9 42.00 3.58 -13.28
N GLU A 10 42.89 3.08 -12.42
CA GLU A 10 42.85 3.36 -10.99
C GLU A 10 43.28 4.81 -10.69
N SER A 11 44.26 5.34 -11.44
CA SER A 11 44.65 6.75 -11.31
C SER A 11 43.50 7.69 -11.67
N LYS A 12 42.99 7.57 -12.90
CA LYS A 12 42.03 8.51 -13.49
C LYS A 12 40.63 8.32 -12.95
N ASN A 13 40.19 7.08 -12.77
CA ASN A 13 38.79 6.76 -12.46
C ASN A 13 38.58 6.29 -11.01
N VAL A 14 39.62 6.30 -10.18
CA VAL A 14 39.47 6.14 -8.73
C VAL A 14 40.10 7.34 -8.03
N ARG A 15 41.43 7.47 -8.04
CA ARG A 15 42.13 8.49 -7.23
C ARG A 15 41.70 9.91 -7.57
N GLU A 16 41.84 10.30 -8.83
CA GLU A 16 41.51 11.66 -9.28
C GLU A 16 40.03 11.98 -9.06
N VAL A 17 39.12 11.04 -9.35
CA VAL A 17 37.69 11.25 -9.13
C VAL A 17 37.38 11.44 -7.65
N TYR A 18 37.90 10.59 -6.75
CA TYR A 18 37.64 10.72 -5.31
C TYR A 18 38.22 12.01 -4.73
N GLU A 19 39.36 12.47 -5.24
CA GLU A 19 39.93 13.77 -4.88
C GLU A 19 38.95 14.91 -5.21
N ILE A 20 38.32 14.86 -6.39
CA ILE A 20 37.35 15.86 -6.85
C ILE A 20 36.04 15.79 -6.06
N ILE A 21 35.52 14.58 -5.82
CA ILE A 21 34.17 14.40 -5.27
C ILE A 21 34.12 14.34 -3.73
N ALA A 22 35.26 14.41 -3.05
CA ALA A 22 35.43 14.16 -1.61
C ALA A 22 34.41 14.91 -0.73
N GLN A 23 34.21 16.21 -0.98
CA GLN A 23 33.28 17.03 -0.19
C GLN A 23 31.82 16.55 -0.34
N HIS A 24 31.34 16.38 -1.58
CA HIS A 24 29.98 15.91 -1.85
C HIS A 24 29.78 14.44 -1.42
N PHE A 25 30.82 13.61 -1.57
CA PHE A 25 30.84 12.25 -1.04
C PHE A 25 30.59 12.26 0.47
N SER A 26 31.29 13.13 1.20
CA SER A 26 31.24 13.18 2.66
C SER A 26 29.87 13.62 3.19
N GLN A 27 29.25 14.61 2.53
CA GLN A 27 27.91 15.09 2.89
C GLN A 27 26.81 14.02 2.71
N THR A 28 26.95 13.14 1.71
CA THR A 28 25.91 12.16 1.36
C THR A 28 26.07 10.81 2.07
N ARG A 29 27.20 10.56 2.76
CA ARG A 29 27.59 9.23 3.25
C ARG A 29 28.06 9.19 4.71
N TYR A 30 27.36 9.90 5.58
CA TYR A 30 27.71 10.00 7.01
C TYR A 30 27.29 8.80 7.88
N LYS A 31 26.19 8.09 7.55
CA LYS A 31 25.64 7.04 8.44
C LYS A 31 26.33 5.69 8.27
N GLY A 32 26.89 5.15 9.36
CA GLY A 32 27.50 3.82 9.46
C GLY A 32 26.60 2.68 8.98
N TRP A 33 27.22 1.61 8.47
CA TRP A 33 26.49 0.40 8.09
C TRP A 33 26.36 -0.49 9.35
N PRO A 34 25.17 -0.98 9.71
CA PRO A 34 24.94 -1.65 11.00
C PRO A 34 25.89 -2.81 11.29
N LYS A 35 26.23 -3.62 10.28
CA LYS A 35 27.15 -4.76 10.43
C LYS A 35 28.60 -4.35 10.67
N VAL A 36 29.01 -3.19 10.16
CA VAL A 36 30.34 -2.63 10.45
C VAL A 36 30.36 -2.09 11.87
N GLU A 37 29.29 -1.41 12.29
CA GLU A 37 29.15 -0.93 13.67
C GLU A 37 29.12 -2.09 14.68
N GLU A 38 28.40 -3.17 14.38
CA GLU A 38 28.36 -4.40 15.18
C GLU A 38 29.75 -5.03 15.34
N PHE A 39 30.53 -5.10 14.25
CA PHE A 39 31.90 -5.61 14.29
C PHE A 39 32.79 -4.75 15.19
N LEU A 40 32.77 -3.42 15.04
CA LEU A 40 33.61 -2.50 15.82
C LEU A 40 33.22 -2.44 17.30
N ASN A 41 31.92 -2.50 17.62
CA ASN A 41 31.44 -2.55 19.00
C ASN A 41 31.69 -3.92 19.67
N GLY A 42 31.89 -4.98 18.89
CA GLY A 42 32.22 -6.31 19.38
C GLY A 42 33.73 -6.56 19.59
N LEU A 43 34.57 -5.54 19.45
CA LEU A 43 36.01 -5.62 19.75
C LEU A 43 36.28 -5.38 21.23
N GLU A 44 37.39 -5.93 21.72
CA GLU A 44 37.82 -5.73 23.11
C GLU A 44 38.23 -4.27 23.34
N ASN A 45 38.01 -3.77 24.57
CA ASN A 45 38.45 -2.43 24.93
C ASN A 45 39.95 -2.27 24.72
N HIS A 46 40.36 -1.08 24.28
CA HIS A 46 41.72 -0.69 23.95
C HIS A 46 42.31 -1.36 22.70
N SER A 47 41.48 -2.06 21.91
CA SER A 47 41.90 -2.58 20.59
C SER A 47 42.38 -1.47 19.67
N ILE A 48 43.46 -1.72 18.94
CA ILE A 48 43.93 -0.89 17.84
C ILE A 48 43.36 -1.44 16.53
N VAL A 49 42.62 -0.60 15.80
CA VAL A 49 41.97 -0.96 14.54
C VAL A 49 42.52 -0.12 13.41
N TYR A 50 42.85 -0.79 12.30
CA TYR A 50 43.24 -0.11 11.06
C TYR A 50 42.08 -0.05 10.08
N ASP A 51 41.68 1.16 9.69
CA ASP A 51 40.69 1.39 8.63
C ASP A 51 41.42 1.67 7.31
N ILE A 52 41.54 0.66 6.45
CA ILE A 52 42.30 0.71 5.21
C ILE A 52 41.34 1.08 4.06
N GLY A 53 41.51 2.29 3.53
CA GLY A 53 40.54 3.01 2.71
C GLY A 53 39.47 3.71 3.56
N SER A 54 39.93 4.43 4.59
CA SER A 54 39.09 5.09 5.60
C SER A 54 38.17 6.19 5.07
N GLY A 55 38.45 6.73 3.87
CA GLY A 55 37.70 7.81 3.26
C GLY A 55 37.52 9.00 4.20
N ASN A 56 36.27 9.36 4.48
CA ASN A 56 35.91 10.48 5.35
C ASN A 56 35.87 10.12 6.85
N GLY A 57 36.50 9.02 7.26
CA GLY A 57 36.62 8.62 8.67
C GLY A 57 35.31 8.18 9.32
N LYS A 58 34.32 7.80 8.50
CA LYS A 58 32.95 7.43 8.90
C LYS A 58 32.85 6.48 10.10
N TYR A 59 33.83 5.60 10.28
CA TYR A 59 33.80 4.53 11.30
C TYR A 59 34.64 4.81 12.54
N HIS A 60 35.34 5.95 12.61
CA HIS A 60 36.37 6.18 13.63
C HIS A 60 35.79 6.48 15.03
N ASN A 61 34.57 7.00 15.10
CA ASN A 61 33.92 7.38 16.36
C ASN A 61 32.78 6.44 16.78
N ILE A 62 32.72 5.24 16.19
CA ILE A 62 31.63 4.29 16.47
C ILE A 62 31.75 3.69 17.88
N ASN A 63 32.95 3.30 18.28
CA ASN A 63 33.22 2.71 19.59
C ASN A 63 34.28 3.56 20.32
N PRO A 64 33.92 4.26 21.42
CA PRO A 64 34.85 5.15 22.13
C PRO A 64 35.93 4.41 22.92
N HIS A 65 35.85 3.08 23.04
CA HIS A 65 36.79 2.26 23.80
C HIS A 65 37.91 1.66 22.94
N ILE A 66 37.90 1.85 21.63
CA ILE A 66 38.95 1.40 20.71
C ILE A 66 39.66 2.60 20.08
N THR A 67 40.84 2.36 19.52
CA THR A 67 41.56 3.37 18.74
C THR A 67 41.53 2.97 17.27
N VAL A 68 40.94 3.82 16.42
CA VAL A 68 40.89 3.61 14.97
C VAL A 68 41.87 4.54 14.29
N ILE A 69 42.80 3.98 13.51
CA ILE A 69 43.75 4.72 12.68
C ILE A 69 43.42 4.44 11.21
N GLY A 70 43.16 5.51 10.47
CA GLY A 70 42.70 5.45 9.09
C GLY A 70 43.83 5.64 8.08
N PHE A 71 43.73 4.94 6.98
CA PHE A 71 44.61 5.08 5.83
C PHE A 71 43.77 5.32 4.58
N ASP A 72 44.07 6.35 3.81
CA ASP A 72 43.42 6.57 2.51
C ASP A 72 44.40 7.30 1.56
N PRO A 73 44.43 6.97 0.26
CA PRO A 73 45.27 7.71 -0.68
C PRO A 73 44.71 9.10 -1.01
N CYS A 74 43.41 9.34 -0.84
CA CYS A 74 42.72 10.58 -1.20
C CYS A 74 42.92 11.66 -0.11
N HIS A 75 43.63 12.74 -0.46
CA HIS A 75 43.94 13.79 0.49
C HIS A 75 42.67 14.50 0.96
N ASN A 76 41.80 14.90 0.04
CA ASN A 76 40.58 15.62 0.36
C ASN A 76 39.60 14.81 1.24
N LEU A 77 39.53 13.48 1.09
CA LEU A 77 38.71 12.65 1.98
C LEU A 77 39.28 12.62 3.41
N LEU A 78 40.61 12.56 3.55
CA LEU A 78 41.24 12.64 4.87
C LEU A 78 41.01 14.00 5.53
N MET A 79 41.03 15.09 4.76
CA MET A 79 40.69 16.42 5.28
C MET A 79 39.24 16.48 5.77
N GLU A 80 38.29 15.91 5.04
CA GLU A 80 36.90 15.78 5.49
C GLU A 80 36.80 14.97 6.79
N ALA A 81 37.58 13.90 6.94
CA ALA A 81 37.61 13.09 8.16
C ALA A 81 38.16 13.85 9.37
N VAL A 82 39.22 14.64 9.19
CA VAL A 82 39.80 15.47 10.25
C VAL A 82 38.79 16.53 10.69
N HIS A 83 38.15 17.22 9.73
CA HIS A 83 37.18 18.27 10.04
C HIS A 83 35.89 17.75 10.69
N ASN A 84 35.34 16.65 10.18
CA ASN A 84 34.01 16.17 10.57
C ASN A 84 34.05 15.17 11.74
N GLN A 85 35.14 14.41 11.87
CA GLN A 85 35.24 13.28 12.82
C GLN A 85 36.39 13.43 13.81
N LYS A 86 37.26 14.45 13.69
CA LYS A 86 38.51 14.54 14.48
C LYS A 86 39.35 13.26 14.39
N SER A 87 39.35 12.68 13.20
CA SER A 87 39.91 11.37 12.88
C SER A 87 41.44 11.35 12.95
N GLN A 88 42.03 10.23 13.40
CA GLN A 88 43.46 9.97 13.28
C GLN A 88 43.76 9.25 11.97
N ASN A 89 44.27 9.97 10.97
CA ASN A 89 44.46 9.42 9.63
C ASN A 89 45.86 9.69 9.07
N VAL A 90 46.29 8.82 8.15
CA VAL A 90 47.55 8.93 7.42
C VAL A 90 47.28 8.71 5.93
N GLN A 91 47.85 9.57 5.07
CA GLN A 91 47.75 9.38 3.63
C GLN A 91 48.63 8.20 3.20
N ALA A 92 48.01 7.13 2.69
CA ALA A 92 48.72 5.92 2.28
C ALA A 92 47.94 5.11 1.25
N ASP A 93 48.66 4.36 0.42
CA ASP A 93 48.08 3.40 -0.51
C ASP A 93 47.59 2.16 0.27
N GLY A 94 46.39 1.67 -0.03
CA GLY A 94 45.84 0.46 0.59
C GLY A 94 46.62 -0.82 0.28
N LEU A 95 47.51 -0.80 -0.72
CA LEU A 95 48.46 -1.89 -0.99
C LEU A 95 49.73 -1.84 -0.13
N ARG A 96 49.99 -0.71 0.55
CA ARG A 96 51.19 -0.54 1.39
C ARG A 96 50.97 0.54 2.44
N VAL A 97 50.42 0.15 3.58
CA VAL A 97 50.19 1.06 4.70
C VAL A 97 51.41 1.12 5.63
N PRO A 98 51.75 2.31 6.19
CA PRO A 98 52.99 2.55 6.92
C PRO A 98 52.95 2.05 8.38
N VAL A 99 52.53 0.80 8.59
CA VAL A 99 52.50 0.15 9.90
C VAL A 99 53.28 -1.17 9.88
N LYS A 100 53.82 -1.54 11.05
CA LYS A 100 54.49 -2.83 11.23
C LYS A 100 53.51 -3.98 11.03
N SER A 101 54.00 -5.11 10.54
CA SER A 101 53.20 -6.32 10.47
C SER A 101 52.80 -6.77 11.89
N ASN A 102 51.63 -7.41 12.02
CA ASN A 102 51.12 -7.90 13.31
C ASN A 102 51.04 -6.83 14.40
N SER A 103 50.61 -5.60 14.06
CA SER A 103 50.57 -4.49 15.02
C SER A 103 49.16 -4.11 15.47
N GLY A 104 48.15 -4.29 14.62
CA GLY A 104 46.74 -4.02 14.94
C GLY A 104 46.04 -5.26 15.51
N ASP A 105 44.97 -5.06 16.29
CA ASP A 105 44.11 -6.13 16.82
C ASP A 105 43.01 -6.51 15.82
N ALA A 106 42.57 -5.55 15.00
CA ALA A 106 41.61 -5.77 13.93
C ALA A 106 41.86 -4.81 12.75
N ALA A 107 41.22 -5.09 11.62
CA ALA A 107 41.20 -4.19 10.48
C ALA A 107 39.81 -4.13 9.83
N ILE A 108 39.50 -3.01 9.19
CA ILE A 108 38.34 -2.87 8.33
C ILE A 108 38.78 -2.31 6.97
N SER A 109 38.08 -2.71 5.91
CA SER A 109 38.26 -2.18 4.55
C SER A 109 36.90 -2.20 3.85
N ILE A 110 36.19 -1.08 3.94
CA ILE A 110 34.75 -1.01 3.63
C ILE A 110 34.52 -0.33 2.29
N ALA A 111 34.09 -1.10 1.27
CA ALA A 111 33.89 -0.61 -0.10
C ALA A 111 35.18 0.00 -0.71
N VAL A 112 36.27 -0.77 -0.66
CA VAL A 112 37.60 -0.37 -1.13
C VAL A 112 38.15 -1.36 -2.15
N VAL A 113 38.20 -2.65 -1.83
CA VAL A 113 38.89 -3.67 -2.64
C VAL A 113 38.38 -3.76 -4.08
N HIS A 114 37.12 -3.42 -4.34
CA HIS A 114 36.57 -3.34 -5.70
C HIS A 114 37.17 -2.23 -6.58
N HIS A 115 38.02 -1.36 -6.05
CA HIS A 115 38.68 -0.30 -6.82
C HIS A 115 40.01 -0.77 -7.42
N PHE A 116 40.52 -1.94 -7.04
CA PHE A 116 41.72 -2.51 -7.67
C PHE A 116 41.35 -3.27 -8.94
N SER A 117 41.97 -2.87 -10.06
CA SER A 117 41.50 -3.24 -11.39
C SER A 117 41.91 -4.63 -11.86
N THR A 118 42.80 -5.29 -11.13
CA THR A 118 43.25 -6.65 -11.44
C THR A 118 43.05 -7.58 -10.27
N PHE A 119 42.86 -8.87 -10.57
CA PHE A 119 42.71 -9.91 -9.56
C PHE A 119 43.91 -9.94 -8.61
N GLU A 120 45.13 -9.83 -9.14
CA GLU A 120 46.38 -9.87 -8.37
C GLU A 120 46.49 -8.70 -7.39
N ARG A 121 46.00 -7.52 -7.79
CA ARG A 121 45.97 -6.33 -6.92
C ARG A 121 44.90 -6.45 -5.84
N ARG A 122 43.73 -7.06 -6.14
CA ARG A 122 42.72 -7.40 -5.11
C ARG A 122 43.27 -8.39 -4.08
N VAL A 123 43.97 -9.44 -4.53
CA VAL A 123 44.67 -10.37 -3.62
C VAL A 123 45.71 -9.62 -2.79
N SER A 124 46.52 -8.77 -3.40
CA SER A 124 47.58 -8.00 -2.72
C SER A 124 47.01 -7.03 -1.68
N ALA A 125 45.87 -6.38 -1.95
CA ALA A 125 45.19 -5.50 -1.01
C ALA A 125 44.71 -6.26 0.23
N ILE A 126 44.09 -7.43 0.04
CA ILE A 126 43.68 -8.26 1.17
C ILE A 126 44.90 -8.81 1.91
N GLN A 127 45.96 -9.20 1.20
CA GLN A 127 47.22 -9.63 1.83
C GLN A 127 47.84 -8.52 2.70
N GLU A 128 47.80 -7.27 2.24
CA GLU A 128 48.26 -6.12 3.01
C GLU A 128 47.42 -5.89 4.26
N ILE A 129 46.08 -5.98 4.15
CA ILE A 129 45.18 -5.91 5.32
C ILE A 129 45.57 -6.98 6.36
N ILE A 130 45.73 -8.24 5.92
CA ILE A 130 46.10 -9.36 6.80
C ILE A 130 47.49 -9.14 7.42
N ARG A 131 48.46 -8.59 6.68
CA ARG A 131 49.80 -8.29 7.20
C ARG A 131 49.74 -7.38 8.43
N THR A 132 48.82 -6.42 8.47
CA THR A 132 48.76 -5.41 9.54
C THR A 132 48.25 -5.95 10.88
N ILE A 133 47.42 -7.00 10.86
CA ILE A 133 46.74 -7.51 12.05
C ILE A 133 47.54 -8.64 12.71
N LYS A 134 47.46 -8.74 14.04
CA LYS A 134 48.07 -9.82 14.83
C LYS A 134 47.47 -11.17 14.48
N VAL A 135 48.22 -12.24 14.74
CA VAL A 135 47.69 -13.61 14.71
C VAL A 135 46.50 -13.71 15.68
N GLY A 136 45.36 -14.21 15.19
CA GLY A 136 44.10 -14.25 15.92
C GLY A 136 43.23 -12.99 15.79
N GLY A 137 43.78 -11.90 15.25
CA GLY A 137 43.03 -10.71 14.87
C GLY A 137 42.03 -10.99 13.73
N ARG A 138 41.08 -10.07 13.54
CA ARG A 138 40.02 -10.21 12.53
C ARG A 138 39.98 -9.01 11.61
N ALA A 139 39.70 -9.26 10.33
CA ALA A 139 39.44 -8.23 9.34
C ALA A 139 37.99 -8.30 8.85
N LEU A 140 37.34 -7.13 8.67
CA LEU A 140 36.05 -7.02 8.00
C LEU A 140 36.21 -6.30 6.66
N ILE A 141 35.90 -6.98 5.57
CA ILE A 141 36.01 -6.45 4.20
C ILE A 141 34.61 -6.42 3.58
N THR A 142 34.27 -5.32 2.91
CA THR A 142 33.04 -5.24 2.12
C THR A 142 33.34 -4.82 0.69
N VAL A 143 32.65 -5.46 -0.25
CA VAL A 143 32.75 -5.19 -1.69
C VAL A 143 31.35 -5.07 -2.29
N TRP A 144 31.26 -4.55 -3.50
CA TRP A 144 29.98 -4.43 -4.18
C TRP A 144 29.68 -5.73 -4.91
N ALA A 145 28.48 -6.27 -4.68
CA ALA A 145 28.00 -7.48 -5.33
C ALA A 145 27.34 -7.16 -6.67
N LYS A 146 27.61 -7.96 -7.69
CA LYS A 146 27.01 -7.84 -9.03
C LYS A 146 25.50 -8.03 -8.99
N GLU A 147 25.00 -8.80 -8.02
CA GLU A 147 23.58 -9.11 -7.82
C GLU A 147 22.76 -7.93 -7.24
N GLN A 148 23.39 -6.77 -7.00
CA GLN A 148 22.65 -5.56 -6.65
C GLN A 148 21.78 -5.11 -7.84
N LYS A 149 20.51 -4.76 -7.59
CA LYS A 149 19.55 -4.32 -8.64
C LYS A 149 20.11 -3.26 -9.60
N LYS A 150 20.95 -2.36 -9.11
CA LYS A 150 21.56 -1.29 -9.93
C LYS A 150 22.54 -1.80 -11.01
N PHE A 151 22.90 -3.08 -10.98
CA PHE A 151 23.82 -3.72 -11.92
C PHE A 151 23.17 -4.86 -12.70
N GLU A 152 21.85 -5.06 -12.55
CA GLU A 152 21.09 -6.14 -13.19
C GLU A 152 21.19 -6.11 -14.72
N ASN A 153 21.32 -4.92 -15.30
CA ASN A 153 21.42 -4.70 -16.75
C ASN A 153 22.85 -4.49 -17.25
N GLU A 154 23.85 -4.54 -16.37
CA GLU A 154 25.24 -4.30 -16.75
C GLU A 154 25.88 -5.60 -17.24
N GLU A 155 26.67 -5.55 -18.30
CA GLU A 155 27.44 -6.71 -18.76
C GLU A 155 28.80 -6.78 -18.07
N GLY A 156 29.23 -7.96 -17.64
CA GLY A 156 30.53 -8.16 -16.98
C GLY A 156 30.64 -7.61 -15.56
N GLN A 157 31.88 -7.57 -15.05
CA GLN A 157 32.20 -7.23 -13.66
C GLN A 157 32.97 -5.90 -13.53
N ASP A 158 33.64 -5.45 -14.58
CA ASP A 158 34.41 -4.21 -14.59
C ASP A 158 33.57 -3.08 -15.16
N LEU A 159 33.11 -2.18 -14.29
CA LEU A 159 32.09 -1.19 -14.61
C LEU A 159 32.57 0.24 -14.35
N MET A 160 32.05 1.16 -15.14
CA MET A 160 32.17 2.60 -14.92
C MET A 160 30.88 3.11 -14.29
N VAL A 161 30.97 3.46 -13.00
CA VAL A 161 29.84 3.91 -12.19
C VAL A 161 29.82 5.43 -12.12
N ALA A 162 28.81 6.02 -12.76
CA ALA A 162 28.59 7.45 -12.76
C ALA A 162 28.39 8.01 -11.33
N TRP A 163 29.01 9.17 -11.08
CA TRP A 163 28.80 9.99 -9.91
C TRP A 163 28.36 11.37 -10.33
N HIS A 164 27.13 11.73 -10.00
CA HIS A 164 26.52 13.00 -10.35
C HIS A 164 26.80 14.00 -9.22
N LEU A 165 27.56 15.06 -9.50
CA LEU A 165 27.70 16.21 -8.62
C LEU A 165 26.51 17.14 -8.84
N SER A 166 25.45 16.95 -8.06
CA SER A 166 24.34 17.90 -8.05
C SER A 166 24.75 19.12 -7.23
N LYS A 167 25.21 20.18 -7.91
CA LYS A 167 25.27 21.51 -7.30
C LYS A 167 23.82 21.97 -7.07
N LYS A 168 23.56 22.75 -6.02
CA LYS A 168 22.27 23.45 -5.89
C LYS A 168 22.03 24.20 -7.20
N LYS A 169 20.95 23.85 -7.93
CA LYS A 169 20.61 24.52 -9.19
C LYS A 169 20.60 26.02 -8.94
N ASP A 170 21.43 26.75 -9.66
CA ASP A 170 21.36 28.20 -9.65
C ASP A 170 19.97 28.58 -10.19
N PRO A 171 19.11 29.25 -9.40
CA PRO A 171 17.80 29.67 -9.87
C PRO A 171 17.87 30.60 -11.09
N ASN A 172 19.04 31.20 -11.37
CA ASN A 172 19.28 32.04 -12.54
C ASN A 172 19.83 31.27 -13.77
N ASN A 173 20.21 30.00 -13.62
CA ASN A 173 20.68 29.16 -14.73
C ASN A 173 20.07 27.75 -14.67
N PRO A 174 18.82 27.58 -15.17
CA PRO A 174 18.12 26.30 -15.17
C PRO A 174 18.77 25.22 -16.06
N ASN A 175 19.73 25.59 -16.93
CA ASN A 175 20.42 24.69 -17.86
C ASN A 175 21.86 24.37 -17.44
N GLN A 176 22.23 24.54 -16.17
CA GLN A 176 23.57 24.18 -15.70
C GLN A 176 23.86 22.69 -15.97
N PRO A 177 24.93 22.36 -16.73
CA PRO A 177 25.26 20.98 -17.03
C PRO A 177 25.60 20.22 -15.76
N GLU A 178 25.07 19.00 -15.64
CA GLU A 178 25.39 18.13 -14.51
C GLU A 178 26.82 17.60 -14.67
N GLU A 179 27.66 17.85 -13.67
CA GLU A 179 29.03 17.33 -13.66
C GLU A 179 29.00 15.85 -13.27
N VAL A 180 29.27 14.96 -14.23
CA VAL A 180 29.26 13.51 -14.04
C VAL A 180 30.68 12.97 -14.14
N TYR A 181 31.11 12.25 -13.11
CA TYR A 181 32.42 11.59 -13.06
C TYR A 181 32.26 10.08 -13.10
N GLN A 182 33.06 9.40 -13.93
CA GLN A 182 33.01 7.96 -14.07
C GLN A 182 34.01 7.29 -13.14
N ARG A 183 33.51 6.44 -12.23
CA ARG A 183 34.34 5.72 -11.27
C ARG A 183 34.49 4.27 -11.63
N TYR A 184 35.70 3.76 -11.62
CA TYR A 184 35.94 2.34 -11.87
C TYR A 184 35.55 1.48 -10.66
N TYR A 185 34.83 0.39 -10.91
CA TYR A 185 34.48 -0.65 -9.94
C TYR A 185 34.57 -2.05 -10.55
N HIS A 186 35.20 -2.96 -9.85
CA HIS A 186 35.04 -4.41 -10.02
C HIS A 186 33.91 -4.91 -9.13
N VAL A 187 32.74 -5.21 -9.69
CA VAL A 187 31.61 -5.79 -8.95
C VAL A 187 31.76 -7.31 -8.86
N PHE A 188 31.75 -7.80 -7.62
CA PHE A 188 32.01 -9.20 -7.31
C PHE A 188 30.78 -10.05 -7.56
N ILE A 189 30.95 -11.18 -8.25
CA ILE A 189 29.92 -12.22 -8.32
C ILE A 189 29.97 -13.10 -7.07
N LYS A 190 28.86 -13.79 -6.76
CA LYS A 190 28.80 -14.75 -5.67
C LYS A 190 29.96 -15.77 -5.73
N GLY A 191 30.71 -15.88 -4.63
CA GLY A 191 31.83 -16.81 -4.50
C GLY A 191 33.19 -16.25 -4.92
N GLU A 192 33.25 -15.12 -5.62
CA GLU A 192 34.53 -14.57 -6.09
C GLU A 192 35.37 -14.01 -4.94
N LEU A 193 34.76 -13.31 -3.97
CA LEU A 193 35.53 -12.77 -2.84
C LEU A 193 36.19 -13.89 -2.04
N GLU A 194 35.49 -15.01 -1.87
CA GLU A 194 36.02 -16.23 -1.29
C GLU A 194 37.23 -16.76 -2.07
N GLN A 195 37.15 -16.79 -3.41
CA GLN A 195 38.28 -17.19 -4.27
C GLN A 195 39.48 -16.24 -4.16
N VAL A 196 39.26 -14.93 -4.03
CA VAL A 196 40.35 -13.97 -3.77
C VAL A 196 41.01 -14.28 -2.42
N ILE A 197 40.21 -14.50 -1.38
CA ILE A 197 40.69 -14.81 -0.02
C ILE A 197 41.45 -16.14 0.03
N GLU A 198 41.05 -17.15 -0.74
CA GLU A 198 41.79 -18.42 -0.86
C GLU A 198 43.23 -18.26 -1.40
N LYS A 199 43.53 -17.16 -2.11
CA LYS A 199 44.89 -16.85 -2.58
C LYS A 199 45.72 -16.07 -1.55
N VAL A 200 45.11 -15.59 -0.48
CA VAL A 200 45.77 -14.81 0.57
C VAL A 200 46.36 -15.75 1.60
N LYS A 201 47.63 -15.53 1.96
CA LYS A 201 48.34 -16.34 2.95
C LYS A 201 48.02 -15.89 4.36
N ASP A 202 48.22 -16.80 5.32
CA ASP A 202 48.15 -16.54 6.76
C ASP A 202 46.78 -16.05 7.26
N CYS A 203 45.71 -16.36 6.53
CA CYS A 203 44.35 -16.06 6.93
C CYS A 203 43.40 -17.24 6.69
N LYS A 204 42.23 -17.17 7.32
CA LYS A 204 41.12 -18.09 7.12
C LYS A 204 39.83 -17.29 7.03
N LEU A 205 38.98 -17.60 6.06
CA LEU A 205 37.64 -17.05 5.97
C LEU A 205 36.80 -17.51 7.19
N VAL A 206 36.31 -16.54 7.98
CA VAL A 206 35.45 -16.82 9.14
C VAL A 206 33.98 -16.90 8.72
N SER A 207 33.51 -15.92 7.95
CA SER A 207 32.14 -15.85 7.44
C SER A 207 32.09 -14.95 6.19
N CYS A 208 31.25 -15.31 5.22
CA CYS A 208 30.95 -14.47 4.05
C CYS A 208 29.43 -14.42 3.85
N GLY A 209 28.91 -13.28 3.41
CA GLY A 209 27.49 -13.11 3.16
C GLY A 209 27.14 -11.75 2.58
N LEU A 210 25.94 -11.64 2.02
CA LEU A 210 25.42 -10.37 1.53
C LEU A 210 24.93 -9.50 2.69
N LEU A 211 25.36 -8.25 2.71
CA LEU A 211 24.85 -7.22 3.60
C LEU A 211 23.43 -6.82 3.16
N LYS A 212 22.43 -7.64 3.54
CA LYS A 212 21.02 -7.30 3.37
C LYS A 212 20.62 -6.36 4.52
N ASP A 213 20.12 -5.17 4.19
CA ASP A 213 19.51 -4.26 5.17
C ASP A 213 18.11 -4.77 5.54
N GLU A 214 18.07 -5.92 6.22
CA GLU A 214 16.82 -6.57 6.63
C GLU A 214 16.04 -5.70 7.63
N LYS A 215 16.75 -4.87 8.41
CA LYS A 215 16.15 -3.90 9.31
C LYS A 215 15.32 -2.87 8.54
N LYS A 216 15.88 -2.25 7.49
CA LYS A 216 15.12 -1.29 6.67
C LYS A 216 13.93 -1.93 5.96
N LYS A 217 14.07 -3.17 5.47
CA LYS A 217 12.93 -3.92 4.90
C LYS A 217 11.85 -4.19 5.95
N ARG A 218 12.24 -4.59 7.15
CA ARG A 218 11.34 -4.82 8.28
C ARG A 218 10.60 -3.55 8.69
N ASP A 219 11.32 -2.44 8.89
CA ASP A 219 10.75 -1.15 9.28
C ASP A 219 9.71 -0.65 8.25
N VAL A 220 9.98 -0.84 6.95
CA VAL A 220 9.02 -0.51 5.89
C VAL A 220 7.78 -1.40 5.97
N MET A 221 7.96 -2.71 6.15
CA MET A 221 6.86 -3.67 6.24
C MET A 221 5.97 -3.42 7.47
N GLU A 222 6.57 -3.10 8.62
CA GLU A 222 5.86 -2.77 9.86
C GLU A 222 5.03 -1.49 9.73
N ARG A 223 5.55 -0.48 9.02
CA ARG A 223 4.78 0.74 8.69
C ARG A 223 3.59 0.43 7.80
N THR A 224 3.79 -0.37 6.75
CA THR A 224 2.70 -0.80 5.86
C THR A 224 1.64 -1.58 6.61
N LEU A 225 2.03 -2.51 7.49
CA LEU A 225 1.10 -3.27 8.33
C LEU A 225 0.25 -2.36 9.23
N LYS A 226 0.85 -1.29 9.77
CA LYS A 226 0.12 -0.31 10.59
C LYS A 226 -0.94 0.45 9.79
N VAL A 227 -0.63 0.84 8.55
CA VAL A 227 -1.57 1.51 7.66
C VAL A 227 -2.76 0.60 7.33
N LEU A 228 -2.49 -0.64 6.90
CA LEU A 228 -3.52 -1.62 6.55
C LEU A 228 -4.46 -1.93 7.73
N LYS A 229 -3.92 -2.06 8.96
CA LYS A 229 -4.74 -2.25 10.16
C LYS A 229 -5.73 -1.10 10.41
N ASN A 230 -5.29 0.14 10.17
CA ASN A 230 -6.17 1.30 10.32
C ASN A 230 -7.25 1.34 9.24
N GLU A 231 -6.92 0.96 8.00
CA GLU A 231 -7.90 0.88 6.92
C GLU A 231 -8.98 -0.16 7.19
N VAL A 232 -8.60 -1.36 7.67
CA VAL A 232 -9.57 -2.40 8.09
C VAL A 232 -10.52 -1.87 9.17
N PHE A 233 -9.99 -1.14 10.16
CA PHE A 233 -10.82 -0.54 11.21
C PHE A 233 -11.83 0.46 10.64
N ASN A 234 -11.40 1.31 9.70
CA ASN A 234 -12.27 2.26 9.02
C ASN A 234 -13.35 1.57 8.17
N PHE A 235 -13.02 0.45 7.50
CA PHE A 235 -13.99 -0.33 6.75
C PHE A 235 -15.05 -0.95 7.65
N LEU A 236 -14.66 -1.51 8.80
CA LEU A 236 -15.59 -2.08 9.77
C LEU A 236 -16.58 -1.04 10.31
N ASP A 237 -16.09 0.17 10.57
CA ASP A 237 -16.93 1.27 11.06
C ASP A 237 -17.95 1.73 10.00
N LYS A 238 -17.49 1.89 8.75
CA LYS A 238 -18.37 2.17 7.60
C LYS A 238 -19.42 1.08 7.39
N LYS A 239 -19.04 -0.20 7.48
CA LYS A 239 -19.98 -1.32 7.36
C LYS A 239 -21.08 -1.21 8.41
N LYS A 240 -20.71 -0.94 9.67
CA LYS A 240 -21.66 -0.78 10.78
C LYS A 240 -22.61 0.40 10.56
N GLN A 241 -22.10 1.51 10.02
CA GLN A 241 -22.94 2.66 9.66
C GLN A 241 -23.99 2.28 8.61
N VAL A 242 -23.60 1.62 7.53
CA VAL A 242 -24.51 1.19 6.46
C VAL A 242 -25.55 0.19 6.97
N GLU A 243 -25.17 -0.75 7.84
CA GLU A 243 -26.10 -1.68 8.47
C GLU A 243 -27.17 -0.99 9.32
N ASN A 244 -26.79 0.08 10.03
CA ASN A 244 -27.73 0.87 10.84
C ASN A 244 -28.69 1.68 9.97
N GLU A 245 -28.18 2.33 8.91
CA GLU A 245 -29.00 3.05 7.94
C GLU A 245 -30.02 2.12 7.26
N TRP A 246 -29.59 0.91 6.86
CA TRP A 246 -30.48 -0.09 6.27
C TRP A 246 -31.60 -0.53 7.21
N LYS A 247 -31.29 -0.75 8.50
CA LYS A 247 -32.31 -1.08 9.52
C LYS A 247 -33.34 0.03 9.68
N GLN A 248 -32.90 1.28 9.74
CA GLN A 248 -33.79 2.43 9.88
C GLN A 248 -34.72 2.55 8.66
N ILE A 249 -34.16 2.50 7.44
CA ILE A 249 -34.95 2.58 6.20
C ILE A 249 -35.96 1.43 6.12
N SER A 250 -35.57 0.21 6.51
CA SER A 250 -36.47 -0.94 6.50
C SER A 250 -37.65 -0.79 7.47
N GLN A 251 -37.41 -0.19 8.64
CA GLN A 251 -38.47 0.12 9.62
C GLN A 251 -39.43 1.19 9.10
N GLU A 252 -38.89 2.26 8.50
CA GLU A 252 -39.69 3.32 7.89
C GLU A 252 -40.58 2.79 6.76
N HIS A 253 -40.03 1.92 5.89
CA HIS A 253 -40.77 1.27 4.83
C HIS A 253 -41.92 0.40 5.36
N GLN A 254 -41.68 -0.39 6.41
CA GLN A 254 -42.72 -1.21 7.03
C GLN A 254 -43.84 -0.36 7.65
N CYS A 255 -43.49 0.74 8.33
CA CYS A 255 -44.46 1.69 8.87
C CYS A 255 -45.33 2.31 7.77
N LEU A 256 -44.72 2.69 6.65
CA LEU A 256 -45.44 3.25 5.51
C LEU A 256 -46.39 2.22 4.88
N LYS A 257 -45.95 0.96 4.73
CA LYS A 257 -46.78 -0.13 4.23
C LYS A 257 -48.04 -0.34 5.08
N ASN A 258 -47.88 -0.35 6.40
CA ASN A 258 -49.01 -0.47 7.34
C ASN A 258 -49.98 0.72 7.21
N LYS A 259 -49.47 1.96 7.07
CA LYS A 259 -50.31 3.14 6.86
C LYS A 259 -51.13 3.06 5.56
N ILE A 260 -50.52 2.56 4.48
CA ILE A 260 -51.19 2.36 3.19
C ILE A 260 -52.32 1.33 3.32
N GLU A 261 -52.07 0.19 3.97
CA GLU A 261 -53.09 -0.83 4.19
C GLU A 261 -54.26 -0.31 5.04
N GLN A 262 -53.97 0.42 6.11
CA GLN A 262 -55.02 1.03 6.93
C GLN A 262 -55.88 2.02 6.13
N LYS A 263 -55.24 2.86 5.30
CA LYS A 263 -55.97 3.83 4.46
C LYS A 263 -56.84 3.14 3.42
N LYS A 264 -56.37 2.04 2.81
CA LYS A 264 -57.19 1.19 1.91
C LYS A 264 -58.42 0.63 2.63
N LYS A 265 -58.25 0.10 3.84
CA LYS A 265 -59.35 -0.45 4.64
C LYS A 265 -60.42 0.60 4.96
N ASN A 266 -59.99 1.80 5.36
CA ASN A 266 -60.91 2.91 5.66
C ASN A 266 -61.71 3.34 4.41
N LEU A 267 -61.05 3.40 3.24
CA LEU A 267 -61.71 3.74 1.97
C LEU A 267 -62.77 2.70 1.57
N ILE A 268 -62.46 1.41 1.73
CA ILE A 268 -63.42 0.33 1.47
C ILE A 268 -64.64 0.46 2.39
N GLU A 269 -64.42 0.70 3.69
CA GLU A 269 -65.51 0.85 4.66
C GLU A 269 -66.38 2.08 4.36
N GLN A 270 -65.78 3.18 3.93
CA GLN A 270 -66.51 4.37 3.50
C GLN A 270 -67.37 4.08 2.26
N HIS A 271 -66.80 3.42 1.25
CA HIS A 271 -67.53 3.06 0.03
C HIS A 271 -68.69 2.10 0.31
N GLU A 272 -68.51 1.15 1.22
CA GLU A 272 -69.58 0.24 1.68
C GLU A 272 -70.74 1.02 2.32
N LYS A 273 -70.43 1.99 3.20
CA LYS A 273 -71.45 2.84 3.85
C LYS A 273 -72.23 3.68 2.83
N GLU A 274 -71.53 4.30 1.88
CA GLU A 274 -72.15 5.06 0.79
C GLU A 274 -73.04 4.19 -0.08
N TYR A 275 -72.59 2.97 -0.41
CA TYR A 275 -73.38 2.00 -1.16
C TYR A 275 -74.66 1.60 -0.42
N GLN A 276 -74.58 1.29 0.88
CA GLN A 276 -75.77 0.95 1.68
C GLN A 276 -76.74 2.13 1.81
N ALA A 277 -76.23 3.35 1.99
CA ALA A 277 -77.06 4.56 2.03
C ALA A 277 -77.84 4.75 0.71
N LYS A 278 -77.17 4.57 -0.44
CA LYS A 278 -77.78 4.64 -1.77
C LYS A 278 -78.84 3.55 -1.97
N LYS A 279 -78.57 2.32 -1.50
CA LYS A 279 -79.52 1.20 -1.54
C LYS A 279 -80.77 1.50 -0.72
N ASN A 280 -80.62 1.99 0.51
CA ASN A 280 -81.75 2.35 1.37
C ASN A 280 -82.59 3.47 0.76
N TRP A 281 -81.95 4.50 0.21
CA TRP A 281 -82.64 5.59 -0.47
C TRP A 281 -83.46 5.10 -1.68
N ASN A 282 -82.90 4.20 -2.49
CA ASN A 282 -83.63 3.57 -3.60
C ASN A 282 -84.83 2.75 -3.11
N GLN A 283 -84.71 2.00 -2.01
CA GLN A 283 -85.83 1.25 -1.43
C GLN A 283 -86.95 2.18 -0.94
N GLN A 284 -86.60 3.31 -0.32
CA GLN A 284 -87.57 4.33 0.10
C GLN A 284 -88.32 4.91 -1.09
N ILE A 285 -87.61 5.25 -2.18
CA ILE A 285 -88.26 5.73 -3.41
C ILE A 285 -89.22 4.69 -3.97
N GLN A 286 -88.82 3.42 -4.05
CA GLN A 286 -89.70 2.36 -4.54
C GLN A 286 -90.95 2.20 -3.66
N SER A 287 -90.81 2.32 -2.34
CA SER A 287 -91.95 2.32 -1.43
C SER A 287 -92.88 3.52 -1.64
N ILE A 288 -92.33 4.71 -1.88
CA ILE A 288 -93.12 5.92 -2.17
C ILE A 288 -93.86 5.74 -3.50
N LEU A 289 -93.18 5.27 -4.55
CA LEU A 289 -93.79 5.00 -5.84
C LEU A 289 -94.91 3.97 -5.73
N LYS A 290 -94.71 2.89 -4.98
CA LYS A 290 -95.74 1.88 -4.72
C LYS A 290 -96.93 2.46 -3.96
N ASN A 291 -96.71 3.26 -2.92
CA ASN A 291 -97.79 3.92 -2.20
C ASN A 291 -98.57 4.87 -3.12
N PHE A 292 -97.86 5.54 -4.04
CA PHE A 292 -98.47 6.41 -5.04
C PHE A 292 -99.30 5.61 -6.06
N GLU A 293 -98.79 4.47 -6.50
CA GLU A 293 -99.48 3.52 -7.39
C GLU A 293 -100.73 2.93 -6.71
N ASP A 294 -100.63 2.50 -5.45
CA ASP A 294 -101.76 2.03 -4.65
C ASP A 294 -102.82 3.13 -4.44
N ALA A 295 -102.37 4.37 -4.18
CA ALA A 295 -103.26 5.54 -4.09
C ALA A 295 -103.90 5.87 -5.44
N MET A 296 -103.18 5.69 -6.56
CA MET A 296 -103.71 5.84 -7.90
C MET A 296 -104.74 4.76 -8.23
N ILE A 297 -104.51 3.49 -7.86
CA ILE A 297 -105.49 2.41 -7.99
C ILE A 297 -106.73 2.69 -7.13
N LEU A 298 -106.55 3.23 -5.91
CA LEU A 298 -107.65 3.66 -5.05
C LEU A 298 -108.43 4.84 -5.67
N ALA A 299 -107.70 5.80 -6.23
CA ALA A 299 -108.29 6.92 -6.97
C ALA A 299 -109.03 6.43 -8.22
N GLU A 300 -108.50 5.45 -8.95
CA GLU A 300 -109.12 4.81 -10.12
C GLU A 300 -110.38 3.99 -9.75
N LYS A 301 -110.39 3.37 -8.55
CA LYS A 301 -111.59 2.79 -7.93
C LYS A 301 -112.63 3.85 -7.56
N THR A 302 -112.19 5.01 -7.10
CA THR A 302 -113.07 6.17 -6.83
C THR A 302 -113.50 6.84 -8.16
N ASP A 303 -112.72 6.67 -9.23
CA ASP A 303 -112.96 7.16 -10.59
C ASP A 303 -114.00 6.31 -11.35
N GLN A 304 -114.27 5.07 -10.91
CA GLN A 304 -115.47 4.32 -11.35
C GLN A 304 -116.78 4.97 -10.90
N GLU A 305 -116.80 5.73 -9.80
CA GLU A 305 -117.95 6.55 -9.36
C GLU A 305 -117.97 7.95 -10.05
N LEU A 306 -116.82 8.44 -10.52
CA LEU A 306 -116.64 9.75 -11.18
C LEU A 306 -116.68 9.71 -12.72
N LYS A 307 -117.08 8.57 -13.30
CA LYS A 307 -117.34 8.35 -14.74
C LYS A 307 -118.46 9.24 -15.32
N GLN A 308 -119.13 10.06 -14.49
CA GLN A 308 -120.11 11.08 -14.89
C GLN A 308 -119.53 12.50 -15.11
N LYS A 309 -118.24 12.78 -14.84
CA LYS A 309 -117.67 14.15 -14.94
C LYS A 309 -116.39 14.23 -15.78
N LYS A 310 -116.45 13.67 -16.99
CA LYS A 310 -115.34 13.37 -17.91
C LYS A 310 -114.69 14.56 -18.67
N GLU A 311 -115.20 15.78 -18.66
CA GLU A 311 -114.78 16.78 -19.68
C GLU A 311 -113.72 17.81 -19.27
N SER A 312 -113.30 17.89 -18.01
CA SER A 312 -112.28 18.87 -17.58
C SER A 312 -110.83 18.36 -17.64
N ILE A 313 -110.64 17.05 -17.83
CA ILE A 313 -109.33 16.35 -17.86
C ILE A 313 -108.45 16.72 -19.07
N LEU A 314 -109.03 17.25 -20.16
CA LEU A 314 -108.26 17.59 -21.36
C LEU A 314 -107.41 18.87 -21.27
N LYS A 315 -107.57 19.70 -20.23
CA LYS A 315 -106.78 20.94 -20.07
C LYS A 315 -105.53 20.78 -19.19
N ILE A 316 -105.43 19.70 -18.42
CA ILE A 316 -104.31 19.46 -17.48
C ILE A 316 -103.14 18.71 -18.15
N LEU A 317 -103.40 17.97 -19.23
CA LEU A 317 -102.40 17.17 -19.96
C LEU A 317 -101.34 17.98 -20.72
N GLN A 318 -101.56 19.27 -20.99
CA GLN A 318 -100.57 20.11 -21.68
C GLN A 318 -99.60 20.81 -20.69
N ALA A 319 -99.97 20.96 -19.42
CA ALA A 319 -99.11 21.55 -18.38
C ALA A 319 -98.07 20.56 -17.84
N ILE A 320 -98.25 19.24 -18.08
CA ILE A 320 -97.32 18.18 -17.67
C ILE A 320 -96.15 18.03 -18.67
N LYS A 321 -96.27 18.57 -19.90
CA LYS A 321 -95.25 18.40 -20.94
C LYS A 321 -94.03 19.32 -20.75
N ASP A 322 -94.20 20.45 -20.08
CA ASP A 322 -93.17 21.48 -19.96
C ASP A 322 -92.44 21.47 -18.60
N LEU A 323 -92.73 20.46 -17.76
CA LEU A 323 -91.98 20.12 -16.54
C LEU A 323 -91.27 18.76 -16.67
N LYS A 324 -90.77 18.44 -17.87
CA LYS A 324 -89.64 17.51 -18.01
C LYS A 324 -88.32 18.26 -17.80
N GLU A 325 -88.06 18.48 -16.52
CA GLU A 325 -86.76 18.22 -15.88
C GLU A 325 -85.51 18.81 -16.56
N GLN A 326 -85.16 20.01 -16.11
CA GLN A 326 -83.86 20.24 -15.48
C GLN A 326 -83.63 19.10 -14.45
N THR A 327 -82.52 18.40 -14.32
CA THR A 327 -81.11 18.82 -14.26
C THR A 327 -80.32 17.51 -14.09
N LYS A 328 -79.10 17.40 -14.63
CA LYS A 328 -77.94 16.92 -13.86
C LYS A 328 -76.62 17.12 -14.61
N VAL A 329 -75.79 17.92 -13.96
CA VAL A 329 -74.38 18.20 -14.18
C VAL A 329 -73.57 16.90 -14.01
N HIS A 330 -72.56 16.69 -14.87
CA HIS A 330 -71.50 15.72 -14.66
C HIS A 330 -70.31 16.43 -14.02
N ASP A 331 -69.95 16.03 -12.79
CA ASP A 331 -68.68 16.41 -12.15
C ASP A 331 -67.56 15.42 -12.52
N THR A 332 -66.41 16.00 -12.82
CA THR A 332 -65.11 15.41 -13.16
C THR A 332 -64.35 14.97 -11.90
N ILE A 333 -63.72 13.78 -11.91
CA ILE A 333 -62.81 13.32 -10.86
C ILE A 333 -61.35 13.60 -11.29
N ASP A 334 -60.61 14.28 -10.43
CA ASP A 334 -59.17 14.57 -10.55
C ASP A 334 -58.32 13.37 -10.08
N TYR A 335 -57.38 12.95 -10.92
CA TYR A 335 -56.44 11.84 -10.69
C TYR A 335 -54.99 12.30 -10.40
N SER A 336 -54.77 13.60 -10.20
CA SER A 336 -53.43 14.22 -10.07
C SER A 336 -52.61 13.73 -8.86
N GLU A 337 -53.23 13.38 -7.74
CA GLU A 337 -52.52 12.90 -6.52
C GLU A 337 -52.00 11.46 -6.64
N LEU A 338 -52.66 10.59 -7.43
CA LEU A 338 -52.29 9.18 -7.57
C LEU A 338 -51.03 9.00 -8.43
N GLU A 339 -50.86 9.86 -9.43
CA GLU A 339 -49.72 9.80 -10.36
C GLU A 339 -48.43 10.33 -9.70
N HIS A 340 -48.55 11.32 -8.80
CA HIS A 340 -47.43 11.86 -8.03
C HIS A 340 -46.88 10.85 -6.98
N LEU A 341 -47.74 9.98 -6.43
CA LEU A 341 -47.31 8.94 -5.48
C LEU A 341 -46.57 7.78 -6.18
N LYS A 342 -46.99 7.38 -7.40
CA LYS A 342 -46.29 6.35 -8.19
C LYS A 342 -44.88 6.78 -8.62
N GLN A 343 -44.67 8.06 -8.94
CA GLN A 343 -43.33 8.58 -9.26
C GLN A 343 -42.37 8.53 -8.07
N LYS A 344 -42.85 8.80 -6.84
CA LYS A 344 -42.02 8.70 -5.63
C LYS A 344 -41.60 7.27 -5.32
N GLU A 345 -42.47 6.29 -5.55
CA GLU A 345 -42.18 4.86 -5.37
C GLU A 345 -41.07 4.38 -6.32
N LEU A 346 -41.08 4.83 -7.58
CA LEU A 346 -40.07 4.49 -8.59
C LEU A 346 -38.67 5.00 -8.22
N ILE A 347 -38.57 6.25 -7.75
CA ILE A 347 -37.29 6.88 -7.33
C ILE A 347 -36.71 6.18 -6.09
N LEU A 348 -37.57 5.80 -5.14
CA LEU A 348 -37.15 5.04 -3.95
C LEU A 348 -36.65 3.64 -4.31
N THR A 349 -37.28 2.97 -5.28
CA THR A 349 -36.85 1.64 -5.74
C THR A 349 -35.49 1.69 -6.43
N GLN A 350 -35.23 2.71 -7.26
CA GLN A 350 -33.91 2.91 -7.89
C GLN A 350 -32.80 3.16 -6.86
N ARG A 351 -33.06 3.98 -5.83
CA ARG A 351 -32.09 4.24 -4.76
C ARG A 351 -31.75 3.00 -3.93
N ILE A 352 -32.71 2.10 -3.72
CA ILE A 352 -32.45 0.83 -3.02
C ILE A 352 -31.51 -0.06 -3.83
N GLU A 353 -31.65 -0.09 -5.16
CA GLU A 353 -30.80 -0.91 -6.02
C GLU A 353 -29.36 -0.36 -6.12
N GLU A 354 -29.19 0.96 -6.24
CA GLU A 354 -27.87 1.61 -6.20
C GLU A 354 -27.11 1.33 -4.88
N GLN A 355 -27.82 1.26 -3.76
CA GLN A 355 -27.20 0.95 -2.47
C GLN A 355 -26.77 -0.52 -2.36
N LYS A 356 -27.50 -1.45 -2.98
CA LYS A 356 -27.07 -2.86 -3.06
C LYS A 356 -25.80 -3.02 -3.88
N GLU A 357 -25.70 -2.33 -5.03
CA GLU A 357 -24.49 -2.38 -5.86
C GLU A 357 -23.27 -1.82 -5.12
N ARG A 358 -23.43 -0.70 -4.41
CA ARG A 358 -22.37 -0.14 -3.55
C ARG A 358 -21.94 -1.10 -2.43
N PHE A 359 -22.90 -1.77 -1.79
CA PHE A 359 -22.61 -2.77 -0.75
C PHE A 359 -21.82 -3.97 -1.30
N ASN A 360 -22.19 -4.47 -2.48
CA ASN A 360 -21.51 -5.57 -3.14
C ASN A 360 -20.08 -5.21 -3.56
N ALA A 361 -19.85 -3.99 -4.07
CA ALA A 361 -18.53 -3.49 -4.37
C ALA A 361 -17.64 -3.41 -3.11
N LEU A 362 -18.19 -2.89 -2.00
CA LEU A 362 -17.48 -2.81 -0.73
C LEU A 362 -17.09 -4.20 -0.17
N CYS A 363 -17.94 -5.21 -0.38
CA CYS A 363 -17.65 -6.59 0.01
C CYS A 363 -16.54 -7.22 -0.83
N ALA A 364 -16.41 -6.85 -2.10
CA ALA A 364 -15.34 -7.31 -2.98
C ALA A 364 -14.00 -6.69 -2.61
N ASP A 365 -13.97 -5.38 -2.36
CA ASP A 365 -12.77 -4.66 -1.92
C ASP A 365 -12.26 -5.22 -0.58
N LEU A 366 -13.16 -5.47 0.38
CA LEU A 366 -12.82 -6.06 1.67
C LEU A 366 -12.15 -7.44 1.55
N LYS A 367 -12.62 -8.28 0.61
CA LYS A 367 -12.00 -9.59 0.36
C LYS A 367 -10.58 -9.45 -0.21
N ASN A 368 -10.38 -8.57 -1.18
CA ASN A 368 -9.06 -8.32 -1.76
C ASN A 368 -8.07 -7.80 -0.70
N THR A 369 -8.50 -6.86 0.15
CA THR A 369 -7.65 -6.33 1.23
C THR A 369 -7.33 -7.39 2.29
N ASP A 370 -8.26 -8.29 2.61
CA ASP A 370 -8.02 -9.40 3.56
C ASP A 370 -7.01 -10.41 2.99
N GLU A 371 -7.09 -10.73 1.70
CA GLU A 371 -6.10 -11.59 1.02
C GLU A 371 -4.70 -10.97 1.01
N GLU A 372 -4.58 -9.67 0.76
CA GLU A 372 -3.30 -8.95 0.84
C GLU A 372 -2.72 -8.92 2.26
N LEU A 373 -3.58 -8.74 3.27
CA LEU A 373 -3.20 -8.77 4.68
C LEU A 373 -2.65 -10.15 5.08
N GLN A 374 -3.36 -11.23 4.72
CA GLN A 374 -2.93 -12.60 4.99
C GLN A 374 -1.61 -12.93 4.28
N ASN A 375 -1.43 -12.48 3.04
CA ASN A 375 -0.18 -12.65 2.29
C ASN A 375 1.00 -11.88 2.93
N CYS A 376 0.76 -10.68 3.44
CA CYS A 376 1.77 -9.91 4.17
C CYS A 376 2.13 -10.58 5.51
N GLN A 377 1.15 -11.09 6.26
CA GLN A 377 1.37 -11.81 7.52
C GLN A 377 2.21 -13.07 7.31
N LYS A 378 1.86 -13.91 6.31
CA LYS A 378 2.65 -15.09 5.95
C LYS A 378 4.10 -14.75 5.61
N LYS A 379 4.32 -13.67 4.84
CA LYS A 379 5.68 -13.20 4.51
C LYS A 379 6.46 -12.79 5.76
N ILE A 380 5.83 -12.11 6.71
CA ILE A 380 6.47 -11.72 7.98
C ILE A 380 6.81 -12.97 8.82
N GLU A 381 5.90 -13.93 8.94
CA GLU A 381 6.12 -15.17 9.68
C GLU A 381 7.25 -16.03 9.09
N THR A 382 7.33 -16.14 7.76
CA THR A 382 8.45 -16.82 7.08
C THR A 382 9.80 -16.12 7.28
N MET A 383 9.81 -14.83 7.63
CA MET A 383 11.02 -14.09 7.98
C MET A 383 11.36 -14.18 9.49
N GLN A 384 10.44 -14.68 10.31
CA GLN A 384 10.66 -14.92 11.74
C GLN A 384 11.10 -16.36 12.05
N THR A 385 10.88 -17.29 11.11
CA THR A 385 11.37 -18.67 11.22
C THR A 385 12.81 -18.75 10.71
N PRO A 386 13.78 -19.20 11.52
CA PRO A 386 15.11 -19.50 11.02
C PRO A 386 14.99 -20.59 9.96
N GLN A 387 15.47 -20.34 8.73
CA GLN A 387 15.71 -21.44 7.80
C GLN A 387 16.82 -22.30 8.40
N GLU A 388 16.46 -23.45 8.97
CA GLU A 388 17.41 -24.51 9.24
C GLU A 388 18.07 -24.87 7.90
N SER A 389 19.37 -24.56 7.80
CA SER A 389 20.20 -25.03 6.72
C SER A 389 20.23 -26.56 6.79
N ILE A 390 19.47 -27.21 5.93
CA ILE A 390 19.63 -28.63 5.65
C ILE A 390 21.02 -28.78 5.04
N ILE A 391 21.99 -29.18 5.87
CA ILE A 391 23.30 -29.64 5.44
C ILE A 391 23.06 -31.01 4.80
N PRO A 392 23.33 -31.22 3.51
CA PRO A 392 23.31 -32.56 2.92
C PRO A 392 24.48 -33.35 3.51
N THR A 393 24.20 -34.30 4.40
CA THR A 393 25.17 -35.29 4.85
C THR A 393 25.31 -36.39 3.80
N ASP A 394 26.01 -36.10 2.70
CA ASP A 394 26.53 -37.12 1.79
C ASP A 394 28.05 -37.21 1.96
N LEU A 395 28.45 -38.01 2.95
CA LEU A 395 29.81 -38.52 3.08
C LEU A 395 30.00 -39.72 2.12
N PRO A 396 30.91 -39.66 1.15
CA PRO A 396 31.25 -40.84 0.37
C PRO A 396 31.99 -41.84 1.27
N LYS A 397 31.41 -43.05 1.41
CA LYS A 397 32.01 -44.20 2.09
C LYS A 397 33.41 -44.49 1.51
N LYS A 398 34.44 -44.34 2.33
CA LYS A 398 35.80 -44.83 2.06
C LYS A 398 35.74 -46.33 1.73
N ARG A 399 36.01 -46.70 0.48
CA ARG A 399 36.36 -48.09 0.12
C ARG A 399 37.73 -48.40 0.70
N GLY A 400 37.77 -49.41 1.58
CA GLY A 400 38.99 -49.89 2.21
C GLY A 400 39.98 -50.41 1.16
N ARG A 401 41.23 -49.95 1.25
CA ARG A 401 42.38 -50.60 0.60
C ARG A 401 42.69 -51.87 1.37
N LYS A 402 42.46 -53.02 0.74
CA LYS A 402 43.05 -54.29 1.14
C LYS A 402 44.57 -54.20 0.96
N LYS A 403 45.32 -54.60 2.00
CA LYS A 403 46.75 -54.93 1.92
C LYS A 403 46.96 -56.05 0.89
N LYS A 404 47.86 -55.83 -0.06
CA LYS A 404 48.82 -56.81 -0.57
C LYS A 404 50.00 -56.04 -1.14
#